data_AF-A0A952X450-F1
#
_entry.id   AF-A0A952X450-F1
#
_cell.length_a   1.000
_cell.length_b   1.000
_cell.length_c   1.000
_cell.angle_alpha   90.00
_cell.angle_beta   90.00
_cell.angle_gamma   90.00
#
_symmetry.space_group_name_H-M   'P 1'
#
loop_
_entity.id
_entity.type
_entity.pdbx_description
1 polymer ?
#
loop_
_entity_poly.entity_id
_entity_poly.type
_entity_poly.pdbx_seq_one_letter_code
_entity_poly.pdbx_strand_id
1 'polypeptide(L)'
;MAASRFVYVIYIRTTPARLWQALIDPEFTRRYWAQTWQESEWKPGAPWRIMIPDGRVGDSGEILEFVPERRLVLTWKNEFKPELAEEGHSRLTYELEPEGESVKLTLTHEMETPKSKLIDAVSQGWPHLLSSLKTLLETGEPLIETTRWPEGV
;
A
#
# COMPACT_ATOMS: atom_id res chain seq x y z
N MET A 1 14.29 -10.98 -13.34
CA MET A 1 14.69 -9.77 -12.59
C MET A 1 13.70 -8.68 -12.95
N ALA A 2 13.12 -7.97 -11.98
CA ALA A 2 12.22 -6.86 -12.29
C ALA A 2 12.96 -5.78 -13.10
N ALA A 3 12.29 -5.18 -14.09
CA ALA A 3 12.89 -4.17 -14.94
C ALA A 3 12.58 -2.74 -14.47
N SER A 4 11.49 -2.56 -13.71
CA SER A 4 11.18 -1.33 -12.99
C SER A 4 10.91 -1.64 -11.52
N ARG A 5 11.49 -0.86 -10.62
CA ARG A 5 11.38 -1.09 -9.18
C ARG A 5 11.47 0.22 -8.40
N PHE A 6 10.57 0.37 -7.45
CA PHE A 6 10.59 1.41 -6.42
C PHE A 6 10.76 0.75 -5.05
N VAL A 7 11.67 1.29 -4.22
CA VAL A 7 11.90 0.85 -2.85
C VAL A 7 11.86 2.05 -1.94
N TYR A 8 11.11 1.94 -0.84
CA TYR A 8 11.03 2.97 0.18
C TYR A 8 11.13 2.35 1.57
N VAL A 9 12.00 2.91 2.41
CA VAL A 9 12.20 2.45 3.79
C VAL A 9 11.80 3.56 4.73
N ILE A 10 10.99 3.22 5.75
CA ILE A 10 10.56 4.15 6.79
C ILE A 10 10.60 3.47 8.15
N TYR A 11 10.94 4.24 9.17
CA TYR A 11 10.94 3.81 10.58
C TYR A 11 9.79 4.48 11.30
N ILE A 12 8.96 3.69 11.99
CA ILE A 12 7.75 4.16 12.66
C ILE A 12 7.79 3.73 14.12
N ARG A 13 7.65 4.66 15.05
CA ARG A 13 7.59 4.38 16.49
C ARG A 13 6.24 3.75 16.84
N THR A 14 6.16 2.43 16.70
CA THR A 14 4.97 1.60 16.88
C THR A 14 5.39 0.15 17.13
N THR A 15 4.43 -0.78 17.22
CA THR A 15 4.68 -2.23 17.29
C THR A 15 4.35 -2.91 15.95
N PRO A 16 4.95 -4.09 15.65
CA PRO A 16 4.62 -4.84 14.44
C PRO A 16 3.13 -5.14 14.32
N ALA A 17 2.48 -5.56 15.41
CA ALA A 17 1.04 -5.81 15.47
C ALA A 17 0.21 -4.56 15.08
N ARG A 18 0.54 -3.39 15.64
CA ARG A 18 -0.21 -2.15 15.36
C ARG A 18 0.03 -1.65 13.94
N LEU A 19 1.27 -1.73 13.44
CA LEU A 19 1.57 -1.39 12.05
C LEU A 19 0.86 -2.33 11.08
N TRP A 20 0.89 -3.63 11.35
CA TRP A 20 0.22 -4.64 10.54
C TRP A 20 -1.27 -4.39 10.45
N GLN A 21 -1.94 -4.16 11.59
CA GLN A 21 -3.35 -3.77 11.62
C GLN A 21 -3.59 -2.53 10.79
N ALA A 22 -2.77 -1.48 10.94
CA ALA A 22 -2.95 -0.24 10.21
C ALA A 22 -2.86 -0.40 8.67
N LEU A 23 -2.09 -1.38 8.19
CA LEU A 23 -1.93 -1.65 6.75
C LEU A 23 -3.13 -2.39 6.12
N ILE A 24 -3.89 -3.16 6.90
CA ILE A 24 -4.94 -4.06 6.35
C ILE A 24 -6.35 -3.74 6.84
N ASP A 25 -6.48 -3.03 7.96
CA ASP A 25 -7.75 -2.73 8.60
C ASP A 25 -8.44 -1.51 7.93
N PRO A 26 -9.69 -1.63 7.47
CA PRO A 26 -10.49 -0.52 6.95
C PRO A 26 -10.58 0.69 7.89
N GLU A 27 -10.59 0.50 9.21
CA GLU A 27 -10.68 1.62 10.16
C GLU A 27 -9.43 2.51 10.14
N PHE A 28 -8.27 1.94 9.80
CA PHE A 28 -7.02 2.67 9.67
C PHE A 28 -6.84 3.22 8.27
N THR A 29 -6.97 2.37 7.25
CA THR A 29 -6.74 2.75 5.85
C THR A 29 -7.62 3.91 5.42
N ARG A 30 -8.88 3.98 5.88
CA ARG A 30 -9.76 5.13 5.61
C ARG A 30 -9.22 6.46 6.14
N ARG A 31 -8.40 6.46 7.20
CA ARG A 31 -7.91 7.67 7.86
C ARG A 31 -6.72 8.29 7.13
N TYR A 32 -5.76 7.48 6.68
CA TYR A 32 -4.52 7.97 6.07
C TYR A 32 -4.44 7.70 4.56
N TRP A 33 -5.35 6.91 4.00
CA TRP A 33 -5.34 6.51 2.59
C TRP A 33 -6.60 6.97 1.86
N ALA A 34 -6.89 8.26 1.92
CA ALA A 34 -7.93 8.92 1.13
C ALA A 34 -9.32 8.26 1.23
N GLN A 35 -9.70 7.79 2.43
CA GLN A 35 -10.95 7.07 2.70
C GLN A 35 -11.13 5.75 1.93
N THR A 36 -10.07 5.22 1.33
CA THR A 36 -10.06 3.89 0.71
C THR A 36 -10.08 2.79 1.77
N TRP A 37 -10.47 1.59 1.36
CA TRP A 37 -10.35 0.37 2.17
C TRP A 37 -9.99 -0.81 1.30
N GLN A 38 -9.46 -1.86 1.92
CA GLN A 38 -9.07 -3.09 1.25
C GLN A 38 -10.08 -4.20 1.52
N GLU A 39 -10.39 -4.99 0.49
CA GLU A 39 -11.23 -6.18 0.57
C GLU A 39 -10.41 -7.41 0.18
N SER A 40 -10.22 -8.32 1.14
CA SER A 40 -9.59 -9.61 0.92
C SER A 40 -9.87 -10.56 2.08
N GLU A 41 -9.76 -11.87 1.84
CA GLU A 41 -9.73 -12.88 2.88
C GLU A 41 -8.36 -13.00 3.57
N TRP A 42 -7.35 -12.27 3.10
CA TRP A 42 -6.01 -12.22 3.69
C TRP A 42 -5.34 -13.60 3.82
N LYS A 43 -5.44 -14.41 2.77
CA LYS A 43 -4.79 -15.71 2.62
C LYS A 43 -4.12 -15.80 1.25
N PRO A 44 -3.00 -16.52 1.10
CA PRO A 44 -2.39 -16.76 -0.21
C PRO A 44 -3.40 -17.30 -1.23
N GLY A 45 -3.38 -16.76 -2.44
CA GLY A 45 -4.32 -17.06 -3.53
C GLY A 45 -5.68 -16.35 -3.42
N ALA A 46 -5.94 -15.56 -2.37
CA ALA A 46 -7.20 -14.81 -2.27
C ALA A 46 -7.18 -13.57 -3.16
N PRO A 47 -8.33 -13.22 -3.78
CA PRO A 47 -8.46 -11.94 -4.46
C PRO A 47 -8.28 -10.80 -3.45
N TRP A 48 -7.74 -9.70 -3.95
CA TRP A 48 -7.52 -8.47 -3.20
C TRP A 48 -7.98 -7.27 -4.04
N ARG A 49 -8.65 -6.32 -3.40
CA ARG A 49 -9.13 -5.09 -4.03
C ARG A 49 -8.94 -3.91 -3.10
N ILE A 50 -8.57 -2.76 -3.65
CA ILE A 50 -8.75 -1.46 -3.02
C ILE A 50 -10.03 -0.85 -3.55
N MET A 51 -10.92 -0.51 -2.63
CA MET A 51 -12.15 0.21 -2.90
C MET A 51 -11.95 1.69 -2.63
N ILE A 52 -12.41 2.52 -3.57
CA ILE A 52 -12.38 3.98 -3.43
C ILE A 52 -13.69 4.48 -2.79
N PRO A 53 -13.74 5.70 -2.23
CA PRO A 53 -14.89 6.18 -1.44
C PRO A 53 -16.23 6.17 -2.18
N ASP A 54 -16.22 6.22 -3.52
CA ASP A 54 -17.42 6.16 -4.35
C ASP A 54 -17.92 4.71 -4.64
N GLY A 55 -17.23 3.70 -4.11
CA GLY A 55 -17.58 2.28 -4.24
C GLY A 55 -17.00 1.56 -5.47
N ARG A 56 -16.24 2.25 -6.33
CA ARG A 56 -15.51 1.60 -7.44
C ARG A 56 -14.24 0.91 -6.92
N VAL A 57 -13.72 -0.01 -7.74
CA VAL A 57 -12.41 -0.64 -7.51
C VAL A 57 -11.33 0.31 -8.06
N GLY A 58 -10.41 0.74 -7.21
CA GLY A 58 -9.25 1.55 -7.63
C GLY A 58 -8.11 0.69 -8.14
N ASP A 59 -7.81 -0.38 -7.41
CA ASP A 59 -6.75 -1.33 -7.73
C ASP A 59 -7.21 -2.75 -7.36
N SER A 60 -6.72 -3.74 -8.09
CA SER A 60 -7.05 -5.15 -7.88
C SER A 60 -5.81 -6.03 -7.93
N GLY A 61 -5.94 -7.26 -7.43
CA GLY A 61 -4.88 -8.25 -7.48
C GLY A 61 -5.19 -9.48 -6.64
N GLU A 62 -4.13 -10.14 -6.19
CA GLU A 62 -4.15 -11.41 -5.46
C GLU A 62 -3.08 -11.40 -4.38
N ILE A 63 -3.40 -11.94 -3.20
CA ILE A 63 -2.44 -12.13 -2.12
C ILE A 63 -1.49 -13.27 -2.48
N LEU A 64 -0.19 -12.99 -2.58
CA LEU A 64 0.85 -13.98 -2.86
C LEU A 64 1.43 -14.58 -1.57
N GLU A 65 1.67 -13.74 -0.57
CA GLU A 65 2.16 -14.15 0.75
C GLU A 65 1.48 -13.32 1.84
N PHE A 66 1.08 -13.96 2.94
CA PHE A 66 0.52 -13.29 4.11
C PHE A 66 1.11 -13.90 5.38
N VAL A 67 2.14 -13.24 5.92
CA VAL A 67 2.80 -13.60 7.18
C VAL A 67 2.53 -12.49 8.18
N PRO A 68 1.59 -12.69 9.13
CA PRO A 68 1.20 -11.68 10.11
C PRO A 68 2.40 -10.99 10.77
N GLU A 69 2.31 -9.67 10.87
CA GLU A 69 3.29 -8.80 11.54
C GLU A 69 4.70 -8.79 10.94
N ARG A 70 4.91 -9.43 9.79
CA ARG A 70 6.25 -9.60 9.20
C ARG A 70 6.29 -9.31 7.72
N ARG A 71 5.38 -9.88 6.93
CA ARG A 71 5.51 -9.81 5.47
C ARG A 71 4.18 -9.99 4.76
N LEU A 72 3.89 -9.07 3.83
CA LEU A 72 2.75 -9.14 2.92
C LEU A 72 3.27 -8.98 1.50
N VAL A 73 2.91 -9.90 0.61
CA VAL A 73 3.18 -9.80 -0.82
C VAL A 73 1.87 -9.95 -1.58
N LEU A 74 1.61 -9.06 -2.51
CA LEU A 74 0.42 -9.12 -3.37
C LEU A 74 0.73 -8.65 -4.79
N THR A 75 -0.08 -9.10 -5.74
CA THR A 75 -0.11 -8.50 -7.08
C THR A 75 -0.96 -7.23 -7.05
N TRP A 76 -0.60 -6.28 -7.91
CA TRP A 76 -1.26 -4.99 -7.98
C TRP A 76 -1.51 -4.63 -9.43
N LYS A 77 -2.75 -4.32 -9.77
CA LYS A 77 -3.15 -3.81 -11.07
C LYS A 77 -4.05 -2.60 -10.86
N ASN A 78 -3.74 -1.51 -11.55
CA ASN A 78 -4.60 -0.34 -11.52
C ASN A 78 -5.86 -0.60 -12.34
N GLU A 79 -7.03 -0.31 -11.78
CA GLU A 79 -8.33 -0.46 -12.47
C GLU A 79 -8.93 0.89 -12.89
N PHE A 80 -8.25 1.98 -12.54
CA PHE A 80 -8.75 3.33 -12.73
C PHE A 80 -8.25 3.99 -14.03
N LYS A 81 -6.96 3.87 -14.31
CA LYS A 81 -6.28 4.50 -15.45
C LYS A 81 -5.94 3.45 -16.51
N PRO A 82 -6.57 3.49 -17.70
CA PRO A 82 -6.35 2.50 -18.76
C PRO A 82 -4.87 2.31 -19.10
N GLU A 83 -4.11 3.41 -19.18
CA GLU A 83 -2.68 3.38 -19.51
C GLU A 83 -1.81 2.68 -18.46
N LEU A 84 -2.28 2.61 -17.21
CA LEU A 84 -1.60 1.87 -16.14
C LEU A 84 -2.11 0.42 -16.08
N ALA A 85 -3.40 0.21 -16.31
CA ALA A 85 -4.03 -1.10 -16.35
C ALA A 85 -3.43 -2.00 -17.44
N GLU A 86 -3.09 -1.41 -18.60
CA GLU A 86 -2.45 -2.10 -19.73
C GLU A 86 -1.06 -2.65 -19.41
N GLU A 87 -0.34 -2.09 -18.43
CA GLU A 87 0.96 -2.63 -18.00
C GLU A 87 0.82 -3.94 -17.19
N GLY A 88 -0.39 -4.31 -16.81
CA GLY A 88 -0.70 -5.57 -16.14
C GLY A 88 -0.44 -5.52 -14.63
N HIS A 89 -0.05 -6.67 -14.07
CA HIS A 89 0.17 -6.82 -12.64
C HIS A 89 1.63 -6.50 -12.26
N SER A 90 1.81 -5.55 -11.34
CA SER A 90 3.04 -5.39 -10.56
C SER A 90 2.98 -6.22 -9.28
N ARG A 91 4.09 -6.22 -8.53
CA ARG A 91 4.24 -6.89 -7.25
C ARG A 91 4.53 -5.85 -6.17
N LEU A 92 3.69 -5.81 -5.14
CA LEU A 92 3.91 -5.03 -3.93
C LEU A 92 4.38 -5.98 -2.82
N THR A 93 5.40 -5.56 -2.08
CA THR A 93 5.95 -6.27 -0.91
C THR A 93 6.09 -5.29 0.24
N TYR A 94 5.48 -5.63 1.38
CA TYR A 94 5.78 -5.04 2.68
C TYR A 94 6.61 -6.00 3.50
N GLU A 95 7.69 -5.50 4.09
CA GLU A 95 8.51 -6.20 5.07
C GLU A 95 8.58 -5.36 6.34
N LEU A 96 8.18 -5.95 7.46
CA LEU A 96 8.14 -5.33 8.78
C LEU A 96 9.19 -5.99 9.66
N GLU A 97 10.15 -5.20 10.12
CA GLU A 97 11.23 -5.65 10.99
C GLU A 97 11.17 -4.85 12.31
N PRO A 98 11.00 -5.49 13.48
CA PRO A 98 11.07 -4.79 14.75
C PRO A 98 12.49 -4.25 14.98
N GLU A 99 12.59 -2.98 15.37
CA GLU A 99 13.85 -2.30 15.66
C GLU A 99 13.69 -1.42 16.92
N GLY A 100 14.02 -1.98 18.08
CA GLY A 100 13.86 -1.31 19.37
C GLY A 100 12.39 -0.94 19.66
N GLU A 101 12.12 0.35 19.86
CA GLU A 101 10.78 0.90 20.06
C GLU A 101 10.09 1.32 18.75
N SER A 102 10.65 0.88 17.62
CA SER A 102 10.15 1.20 16.29
C SER A 102 10.02 -0.06 15.42
N VAL A 103 9.36 0.09 14.28
CA VAL A 103 9.31 -0.92 13.21
C VAL A 103 9.88 -0.28 11.96
N LYS A 104 10.85 -0.96 11.36
CA LYS A 104 11.33 -0.68 10.02
C LYS A 104 10.36 -1.32 9.02
N LEU A 105 9.69 -0.48 8.23
CA LEU A 105 8.87 -0.90 7.12
C LEU A 105 9.64 -0.69 5.81
N THR A 106 9.90 -1.78 5.10
CA THR A 106 10.42 -1.75 3.74
C THR A 106 9.29 -2.04 2.77
N LEU A 107 8.99 -1.08 1.90
CA LEU A 107 8.07 -1.22 0.78
C LEU A 107 8.88 -1.43 -0.49
N THR A 108 8.61 -2.52 -1.21
CA THR A 108 9.09 -2.71 -2.59
C THR A 108 7.89 -2.84 -3.52
N HIS A 109 7.84 -2.01 -4.55
CA HIS A 109 6.85 -2.11 -5.62
C HIS A 109 7.59 -2.26 -6.96
N GLU A 110 7.39 -3.37 -7.66
CA GLU A 110 8.18 -3.71 -8.85
C GLU A 110 7.37 -4.41 -9.94
N MET A 111 7.87 -4.34 -11.17
CA MET A 111 7.23 -4.93 -12.35
C MET A 111 8.29 -5.39 -13.36
N GLU A 112 7.96 -6.40 -14.17
CA GLU A 112 8.82 -6.87 -15.26
C GLU A 112 8.87 -5.90 -16.44
N THR A 113 7.87 -5.03 -16.59
CA THR A 113 7.83 -3.98 -17.61
C THR A 113 8.93 -2.93 -17.36
N PRO A 114 9.83 -2.66 -18.32
CA PRO A 114 10.85 -1.62 -18.20
C PRO A 114 10.21 -0.22 -18.35
N LYS A 115 10.71 0.76 -17.59
CA LYS A 115 10.20 2.14 -17.58
C LYS A 115 8.67 2.20 -17.38
N SER A 116 8.18 1.40 -16.43
CA SER A 116 6.76 1.28 -16.13
C SER A 116 6.19 2.60 -15.61
N LYS A 117 5.14 3.07 -16.27
CA LYS A 117 4.37 4.25 -15.84
C LYS A 117 3.68 4.00 -14.52
N LEU A 118 3.27 2.76 -14.25
CA LEU A 118 2.70 2.36 -12.96
C LEU A 118 3.73 2.54 -11.84
N ILE A 119 4.94 2.01 -12.02
CA ILE A 119 6.01 2.15 -11.00
C ILE A 119 6.38 3.62 -10.78
N ASP A 120 6.45 4.42 -11.86
CA ASP A 120 6.68 5.86 -11.75
C ASP A 120 5.56 6.56 -10.96
N ALA A 121 4.29 6.26 -11.25
CA ALA A 121 3.14 6.86 -10.56
C ALA A 121 3.11 6.50 -9.06
N VAL A 122 3.30 5.21 -8.72
CA VAL A 122 3.28 4.79 -7.32
C VAL A 122 4.51 5.30 -6.55
N SER A 123 5.65 5.53 -7.22
CA SER A 123 6.84 6.14 -6.59
C SER A 123 6.58 7.53 -6.00
N GLN A 124 5.61 8.26 -6.56
CA GLN A 124 5.20 9.57 -6.06
C GLN A 124 4.13 9.45 -4.95
N GLY A 125 3.24 8.46 -5.06
CA GLY A 125 2.16 8.24 -4.09
C GLY A 125 2.61 7.64 -2.77
N TRP A 126 3.50 6.62 -2.82
CA TRP A 126 3.93 5.88 -1.62
C TRP A 126 4.59 6.75 -0.54
N PRO A 127 5.56 7.65 -0.86
CA PRO A 127 6.17 8.48 0.17
C PRO A 127 5.16 9.33 0.94
N HIS A 128 4.16 9.89 0.25
CA HIS A 128 3.13 10.72 0.88
C HIS A 128 2.23 9.88 1.80
N LEU A 129 1.81 8.70 1.32
CA LEU A 129 0.97 7.78 2.07
C LEU A 129 1.66 7.23 3.32
N LEU A 130 2.91 6.75 3.17
CA LEU A 130 3.69 6.18 4.27
C LEU A 130 4.06 7.24 5.32
N SER A 131 4.27 8.49 4.90
CA SER A 131 4.45 9.62 5.83
C SER A 131 3.20 9.84 6.67
N SER A 132 2.01 9.77 6.07
CA SER A 132 0.74 9.91 6.79
C SER A 132 0.47 8.74 7.75
N LEU A 133 0.76 7.50 7.34
CA LEU A 133 0.70 6.32 8.21
C LEU A 133 1.61 6.49 9.44
N LYS A 134 2.85 6.96 9.24
CA LYS A 134 3.77 7.25 10.34
C LYS A 134 3.18 8.29 11.29
N THR A 135 2.75 9.45 10.78
CA THR A 135 2.17 10.51 11.62
C THR A 135 0.96 9.97 12.40
N LEU A 136 0.05 9.26 11.73
CA LEU A 136 -1.13 8.64 12.36
C LEU A 136 -0.75 7.71 13.52
N LEU A 137 0.24 6.85 13.33
CA LEU A 137 0.64 5.88 14.35
C LEU A 137 1.38 6.53 15.52
N GLU A 138 2.12 7.62 15.27
CA GLU A 138 2.95 8.28 16.27
C GLU A 138 2.24 9.38 17.05
N THR A 139 1.25 10.05 16.46
CA THR A 139 0.53 11.19 17.06
C THR A 139 -0.96 10.92 17.26
N GLY A 140 -1.52 9.94 16.57
CA GLY A 140 -2.95 9.67 16.54
C GLY A 140 -3.71 10.39 15.41
N GLU A 141 -3.06 11.25 14.63
CA GLU A 141 -3.67 12.00 13.51
C GLU A 141 -2.87 11.85 12.21
N PRO A 142 -3.52 11.62 11.06
CA PRO A 142 -2.85 11.51 9.76
C PRO A 142 -2.47 12.89 9.19
N LEU A 143 -1.71 12.91 8.09
CA LEU A 143 -1.53 14.14 7.30
C LEU A 143 -2.84 14.51 6.58
N ILE A 144 -3.29 15.75 6.73
CA ILE A 144 -4.61 16.19 6.25
C ILE A 144 -4.76 16.01 4.73
N GLU A 145 -3.67 16.18 3.98
CA GLU A 145 -3.57 16.05 2.53
C GLU A 145 -3.86 14.63 2.03
N THR A 146 -3.80 13.63 2.92
CA THR A 146 -4.08 12.22 2.60
C THR A 146 -5.44 11.74 3.09
N THR A 147 -6.23 12.60 3.73
CA THR A 147 -7.52 12.20 4.33
C THR A 147 -8.69 12.22 3.34
N ARG A 148 -8.50 12.85 2.18
CA ARG A 148 -9.56 13.06 1.18
C ARG A 148 -9.16 12.50 -0.16
N TRP A 149 -10.13 11.92 -0.85
CA TRP A 149 -9.97 11.56 -2.25
C TRP A 149 -9.76 12.84 -3.08
N PRO A 150 -8.76 12.89 -3.96
CA PRO A 150 -8.52 14.05 -4.81
C PRO A 150 -9.72 14.32 -5.73
N GLU A 151 -10.14 15.58 -5.80
CA GLU A 151 -11.25 16.00 -6.66
C GLU A 151 -10.84 15.96 -8.13
N GLY A 152 -11.73 15.43 -8.99
CA GLY A 152 -11.51 15.39 -10.45
C GLY A 152 -10.61 14.28 -10.96
N VAL A 153 -10.31 13.28 -10.11
CA VAL A 153 -9.66 12.03 -10.50
C VAL A 153 -10.72 11.03 -10.94
#